data_AF-R0HVN3-F1
#
_entry.id   AF-R0HVN3-F1
#
_cell.length_a   1.000
_cell.length_b   1.000
_cell.length_c   1.000
_cell.angle_alpha   90.00
_cell.angle_beta   90.00
_cell.angle_gamma   90.00
#
_symmetry.space_group_name_H-M   'P 1'
#
loop_
_entity.id
_entity.type
_entity.pdbx_description
1 polymer ?
#
loop_
_entity_poly.entity_id
_entity_poly.type
_entity_poly.pdbx_seq_one_letter_code
_entity_poly.pdbx_strand_id
1 'polypeptide(L)'
;MKKATEEEAVALTLVNWDIKKCHVPDGYNPRMVLPCIKRFLEKNGYRGPLKVTAFGKLTDVLIEILREVYSSGISLSIVTPCHLDIVDLIDTNLPLTNFMAISSREAYPGLFSVLKMFGYNTLEPFPIYSFESLIMEEEDSE
;
A
#
# COMPACT_ATOMS: atom_id res chain seq x y z
N MET A 1 -3.94 -7.61 -11.35
CA MET A 1 -2.99 -6.52 -11.65
C MET A 1 -2.50 -6.65 -13.08
N LYS A 2 -2.18 -5.54 -13.78
CA LYS A 2 -1.40 -5.64 -15.02
C LYS A 2 0.02 -6.13 -14.70
N LYS A 3 0.64 -6.89 -15.61
CA LYS A 3 2.07 -7.23 -15.49
C LYS A 3 2.92 -5.98 -15.68
N ALA A 4 4.00 -5.88 -14.91
CA ALA A 4 4.97 -4.81 -15.02
C ALA A 4 5.70 -4.83 -16.38
N THR A 5 6.03 -3.65 -16.92
CA THR A 5 7.10 -3.52 -17.93
C THR A 5 8.47 -3.75 -17.30
N GLU A 6 9.54 -3.80 -18.10
CA GLU A 6 10.91 -3.95 -17.56
C GLU A 6 11.29 -2.79 -16.63
N GLU A 7 10.91 -1.57 -16.98
CA GLU A 7 11.15 -0.38 -16.16
C GLU A 7 10.30 -0.38 -14.88
N GLU A 8 9.02 -0.72 -14.99
CA GLU A 8 8.10 -0.82 -13.84
C GLU A 8 8.52 -1.94 -12.88
N ALA A 9 9.11 -3.03 -13.38
CA ALA A 9 9.50 -4.18 -12.58
C ALA A 9 10.60 -3.85 -11.57
N VAL A 10 11.52 -2.94 -11.92
CA VAL A 10 12.66 -2.54 -11.07
C VAL A 10 12.45 -1.19 -10.38
N ALA A 11 11.41 -0.46 -10.75
CA ALA A 11 11.03 0.81 -10.16
C ALA A 11 10.69 0.70 -8.66
N LEU A 12 10.86 1.81 -7.93
CA LEU A 12 10.38 1.94 -6.56
C LEU A 12 8.85 1.75 -6.56
N THR A 13 8.37 0.93 -5.62
CA THR A 13 6.94 0.78 -5.34
C THR A 13 6.60 1.42 -4.01
N LEU A 14 5.72 2.41 -4.05
CA LEU A 14 5.13 3.05 -2.88
C LEU A 14 3.77 2.40 -2.61
N VAL A 15 3.56 1.96 -1.38
CA VAL A 15 2.28 1.40 -0.93
C VAL A 15 1.74 2.22 0.22
N ASN A 16 0.58 2.83 0.02
CA ASN A 16 -0.14 3.54 1.08
C ASN A 16 -1.30 2.68 1.58
N TRP A 17 -1.26 2.29 2.84
CA TRP A 17 -2.25 1.42 3.46
C TRP A 17 -3.07 2.15 4.54
N ASP A 18 -4.39 2.20 4.35
CA ASP A 18 -5.33 2.70 5.35
C ASP A 18 -5.54 1.63 6.44
N ILE A 19 -4.76 1.73 7.52
CA ILE A 19 -4.75 0.74 8.60
C ILE A 19 -6.11 0.65 9.32
N LYS A 20 -6.93 1.69 9.24
CA LYS A 20 -8.25 1.72 9.88
C LYS A 20 -9.31 1.10 8.97
N LYS A 21 -9.33 1.44 7.69
CA LYS A 21 -10.35 0.93 6.76
C LYS A 21 -10.06 -0.49 6.28
N CYS A 22 -8.79 -0.85 6.18
CA CYS A 22 -8.33 -2.17 5.77
C CYS A 22 -7.49 -2.77 6.91
N HIS A 23 -8.10 -2.98 8.09
CA HIS A 23 -7.39 -3.51 9.24
C HIS A 23 -6.85 -4.93 9.01
N VAL A 24 -5.88 -5.32 9.84
CA VAL A 24 -5.43 -6.72 9.92
C VAL A 24 -6.58 -7.55 10.52
N PRO A 25 -7.00 -8.66 9.89
CA PRO A 25 -8.09 -9.48 10.42
C PRO A 25 -7.71 -10.11 11.77
N ASP A 26 -8.72 -10.43 12.57
CA ASP A 26 -8.50 -11.03 13.88
C ASP A 26 -7.75 -12.37 13.76
N GLY A 27 -6.80 -12.59 14.67
CA GLY A 27 -5.94 -13.78 14.67
C GLY A 27 -4.75 -13.74 13.71
N TYR A 28 -4.66 -12.74 12.83
CA TYR A 28 -3.49 -12.56 11.97
C TYR A 28 -2.43 -11.67 12.61
N ASN A 29 -1.16 -12.03 12.39
CA ASN A 29 -0.02 -11.27 12.89
C ASN A 29 0.19 -9.99 12.04
N PRO A 30 0.11 -8.78 12.63
CA PRO A 30 0.31 -7.53 11.88
C PRO A 30 1.68 -7.43 11.19
N ARG A 31 2.70 -8.14 11.68
CA ARG A 31 4.03 -8.21 11.04
C ARG A 31 4.01 -8.87 9.66
N MET A 32 2.96 -9.64 9.33
CA MET A 32 2.84 -10.33 8.04
C MET A 32 2.37 -9.42 6.91
N VAL A 33 1.86 -8.21 7.22
CA VAL A 33 1.37 -7.28 6.20
C VAL A 33 2.43 -6.95 5.15
N LEU A 34 3.65 -6.56 5.56
CA LEU A 34 4.72 -6.23 4.62
C LEU A 34 5.15 -7.44 3.77
N PRO A 35 5.43 -8.63 4.35
CA PRO A 35 5.67 -9.85 3.59
C PRO A 35 4.58 -10.17 2.55
N CYS A 36 3.30 -10.11 2.94
CA CYS A 36 2.19 -10.42 2.04
C CYS A 36 2.12 -9.43 0.87
N ILE A 37 2.26 -8.11 1.15
CA ILE A 37 2.30 -7.07 0.12
C ILE A 37 3.48 -7.31 -0.85
N LYS A 38 4.67 -7.58 -0.31
CA LYS A 38 5.86 -7.82 -1.12
C LYS A 38 5.66 -9.01 -2.07
N ARG A 39 5.19 -10.14 -1.54
CA ARG A 39 4.96 -11.35 -2.33
C ARG A 39 3.90 -11.15 -3.41
N PHE A 40 2.83 -10.43 -3.07
CA PHE A 40 1.79 -10.06 -4.03
C PHE A 40 2.34 -9.22 -5.20
N LEU A 41 3.19 -8.23 -4.89
CA LEU A 41 3.86 -7.40 -5.91
C LEU A 41 4.80 -8.24 -6.79
N GLU A 42 5.62 -9.10 -6.18
CA GLU A 42 6.55 -9.98 -6.89
C GLU A 42 5.85 -10.97 -7.83
N LYS A 43 4.71 -11.54 -7.41
CA LYS A 43 3.86 -12.41 -8.24
C LYS A 43 3.35 -11.69 -9.50
N ASN A 44 3.15 -10.37 -9.42
CA ASN A 44 2.71 -9.53 -10.53
C ASN A 44 3.86 -8.86 -11.31
N GLY A 45 5.11 -9.17 -10.96
CA GLY A 45 6.31 -8.71 -11.69
C GLY A 45 6.98 -7.46 -11.12
N TYR A 46 6.49 -6.91 -10.02
CA TYR A 46 7.07 -5.73 -9.36
C TYR A 46 8.05 -6.18 -8.28
N ARG A 47 9.35 -6.13 -8.58
CA ARG A 47 10.44 -6.66 -7.73
C ARG A 47 11.43 -5.60 -7.27
N GLY A 48 11.20 -4.33 -7.63
CA GLY A 48 12.02 -3.20 -7.23
C GLY A 48 11.93 -2.89 -5.73
N PRO A 49 12.57 -1.80 -5.29
CA PRO A 49 12.49 -1.34 -3.91
C PRO A 49 11.03 -1.13 -3.47
N LEU A 50 10.72 -1.44 -2.22
CA LEU A 50 9.37 -1.32 -1.66
C LEU A 50 9.39 -0.40 -0.43
N LYS A 51 8.52 0.61 -0.42
CA LYS A 51 8.21 1.42 0.76
C LYS A 51 6.73 1.31 1.07
N VAL A 52 6.40 0.88 2.29
CA VAL A 52 5.01 0.77 2.76
C VAL A 52 4.80 1.77 3.88
N THR A 53 3.72 2.55 3.76
CA THR A 53 3.28 3.51 4.75
C THR A 53 1.86 3.18 5.18
N ALA A 54 1.68 2.84 6.45
CA ALA A 54 0.38 2.76 7.08
C ALA A 54 -0.06 4.17 7.51
N PHE A 55 -1.26 4.59 7.08
CA PHE A 55 -1.81 5.90 7.38
C PHE A 55 -3.22 5.79 7.97
N GLY A 56 -3.65 6.85 8.65
CA GLY A 56 -4.99 6.99 9.19
C GLY A 56 -4.98 7.68 10.55
N LYS A 57 -6.15 7.76 11.18
CA LYS A 57 -6.26 8.24 12.56
C LYS A 57 -5.69 7.19 13.51
N LEU A 58 -4.37 7.21 13.72
CA LEU A 58 -3.65 6.17 14.47
C LEU A 58 -4.13 6.04 15.91
N THR A 59 -4.73 7.08 16.49
CA THR A 59 -5.37 7.03 17.82
C THR A 59 -6.53 6.04 17.91
N ASP A 60 -7.12 5.66 16.77
CA ASP A 60 -8.25 4.74 16.70
C ASP A 60 -7.79 3.28 16.47
N VAL A 61 -6.47 3.04 16.42
CA VAL A 61 -5.86 1.71 16.27
C VAL A 61 -5.19 1.32 17.58
N LEU A 62 -5.31 0.04 17.97
CA LEU A 62 -4.64 -0.48 19.16
C LEU A 62 -3.13 -0.28 19.09
N ILE A 63 -2.54 0.17 20.19
CA ILE A 63 -1.12 0.52 20.26
C ILE A 63 -0.24 -0.70 20.02
N GLU A 64 -0.68 -1.90 20.40
CA GLU A 64 0.02 -3.14 20.11
C GLU A 64 0.13 -3.35 18.59
N ILE A 65 -0.98 -3.20 17.85
CA ILE A 65 -0.98 -3.33 16.39
C ILE A 65 -0.02 -2.32 15.74
N LEU A 66 -0.05 -1.05 16.18
CA LEU A 66 0.85 -0.02 15.67
C LEU A 66 2.32 -0.37 15.91
N ARG A 67 2.66 -0.89 17.09
CA ARG A 67 4.02 -1.33 17.42
C ARG A 67 4.47 -2.48 16.53
N GLU A 68 3.61 -3.47 16.35
CA GLU A 68 3.90 -4.64 15.54
C GLU A 68 4.10 -4.24 14.07
N VAL A 69 3.21 -3.42 13.52
CA VAL A 69 3.34 -2.83 12.17
C VAL A 69 4.65 -2.05 12.03
N TYR A 70 4.94 -1.12 12.94
CA TYR A 70 6.16 -0.32 12.88
C TYR A 70 7.43 -1.18 12.97
N SER A 71 7.45 -2.16 13.88
CA SER A 71 8.58 -3.07 14.06
C SER A 71 8.85 -3.96 12.83
N SER A 72 7.84 -4.17 11.97
CA SER A 72 7.97 -4.91 10.72
C SER A 72 8.62 -4.10 9.59
N GLY A 73 8.93 -2.81 9.81
CA GLY A 73 9.52 -1.92 8.81
C GLY A 73 8.49 -1.12 7.99
N ILE A 74 7.22 -1.11 8.41
CA ILE A 74 6.19 -0.26 7.83
C ILE A 74 6.22 1.10 8.52
N SER A 75 6.30 2.17 7.74
CA SER A 75 6.23 3.54 8.28
C SER A 75 4.81 3.85 8.76
N LEU A 76 4.69 4.53 9.90
CA LEU A 76 3.41 5.05 10.39
C LEU A 76 3.26 6.54 10.07
N SER A 77 2.10 6.91 9.56
CA SER A 77 1.77 8.29 9.21
C SER A 77 0.44 8.70 9.83
N ILE A 78 0.43 9.77 10.63
CA ILE A 78 -0.78 10.33 11.27
C ILE A 78 -1.73 10.97 10.25
N VAL A 79 -1.32 10.96 8.98
CA VAL A 79 -1.97 11.72 7.96
C VAL A 79 -3.34 11.15 7.61
N THR A 80 -4.37 11.94 7.92
CA THR A 80 -5.71 11.79 7.36
C THR A 80 -5.73 12.35 5.93
N PRO A 81 -6.10 11.57 4.90
CA PRO A 81 -6.15 12.00 3.49
C PRO A 81 -6.89 13.31 3.24
N CYS A 82 -7.84 13.67 4.10
CA CYS A 82 -8.61 14.91 4.03
C CYS A 82 -7.80 16.19 4.34
N HIS A 83 -6.53 16.09 4.77
CA HIS A 83 -5.70 17.23 5.16
C HIS A 83 -4.33 17.30 4.46
N LEU A 84 -4.04 16.41 3.51
CA LEU A 84 -2.89 16.62 2.62
C LEU A 84 -3.35 17.26 1.33
N ASP A 85 -2.58 18.27 0.92
CA ASP A 85 -2.51 18.56 -0.50
C ASP A 85 -1.92 17.32 -1.18
N ILE A 86 -2.62 16.83 -2.21
CA ILE A 86 -2.18 15.66 -3.01
C ILE A 86 -0.72 15.82 -3.48
N VAL A 87 -0.26 17.06 -3.61
CA VAL A 87 1.11 17.44 -3.97
C VAL A 87 2.15 16.96 -2.94
N ASP A 88 1.82 16.94 -1.64
CA ASP A 88 2.72 16.47 -0.58
C ASP A 88 2.92 14.94 -0.60
N LEU A 89 2.00 14.22 -1.25
CA LEU A 89 2.10 12.77 -1.46
C LEU A 89 2.96 12.40 -2.67
N ILE A 90 3.31 13.37 -3.51
CA ILE A 90 3.94 13.15 -4.80
C ILE A 90 5.35 13.72 -4.75
N ASP A 91 6.34 12.83 -4.76
CA ASP A 91 7.71 13.25 -5.03
C ASP A 91 7.88 13.38 -6.54
N THR A 92 7.91 14.62 -7.02
CA THR A 92 8.08 14.93 -8.45
C THR A 92 9.48 14.62 -8.98
N ASN A 93 10.43 14.27 -8.10
CA ASN A 93 11.78 13.85 -8.49
C ASN A 93 11.89 12.34 -8.77
N LEU A 94 10.80 11.59 -8.67
CA LEU A 94 10.80 10.15 -8.91
C LEU A 94 10.07 9.81 -10.23
N PRO A 95 10.74 9.93 -11.39
CA PRO A 95 10.07 9.88 -12.70
C PRO A 95 9.53 8.50 -13.12
N LEU A 96 9.76 7.44 -12.34
CA LEU A 96 9.27 6.09 -12.63
C LEU A 96 8.98 5.36 -11.31
N THR A 97 7.81 5.62 -10.74
CA THR A 97 7.40 5.05 -9.45
C THR A 97 6.09 4.31 -9.59
N ASN A 98 6.04 3.07 -9.10
CA ASN A 98 4.79 2.36 -8.95
C ASN A 98 4.08 2.85 -7.68
N PHE A 99 2.78 3.03 -7.76
CA PHE A 99 1.97 3.41 -6.62
C PHE A 99 0.81 2.44 -6.44
N MET A 100 0.69 1.90 -5.24
CA MET A 100 -0.43 1.09 -4.80
C MET A 100 -1.05 1.74 -3.57
N ALA A 101 -2.37 1.74 -3.47
CA ALA A 101 -3.04 2.07 -2.22
C ALA A 101 -3.98 0.93 -1.80
N ILE A 102 -4.06 0.72 -0.48
CA ILE A 102 -4.90 -0.28 0.18
C ILE A 102 -5.86 0.52 1.07
N SER A 103 -6.98 0.94 0.51
CA SER A 103 -8.01 1.74 1.19
C SER A 103 -9.34 1.60 0.46
N SER A 104 -10.42 2.18 0.97
CA SER A 104 -11.70 2.23 0.24
C SER A 104 -11.59 3.11 -1.02
N ARG A 105 -12.39 2.81 -2.06
CA ARG A 105 -12.36 3.53 -3.35
C ARG A 105 -12.63 5.03 -3.17
N GLU A 106 -13.39 5.43 -2.15
CA GLU A 106 -13.71 6.83 -1.87
C GLU A 106 -12.65 7.56 -1.04
N ALA A 107 -11.59 6.88 -0.58
CA ALA A 107 -10.60 7.50 0.31
C ALA A 107 -9.76 8.60 -0.37
N TYR A 108 -9.72 8.63 -1.70
CA TYR A 108 -8.89 9.54 -2.48
C TYR A 108 -9.54 10.00 -3.79
N PRO A 109 -10.55 10.89 -3.76
CA PRO A 109 -11.06 11.47 -5.00
C PRO A 109 -9.95 12.27 -5.70
N GLY A 110 -9.62 11.89 -6.93
CA GLY A 110 -8.67 12.62 -7.79
C GLY A 110 -7.18 12.29 -7.63
N LEU A 111 -6.73 11.67 -6.53
CA LEU A 111 -5.31 11.32 -6.31
C LEU A 111 -4.71 10.55 -7.49
N PHE A 112 -5.42 9.55 -8.00
CA PHE A 112 -4.94 8.73 -9.12
C PHE A 112 -4.77 9.51 -10.41
N SER A 113 -5.67 10.46 -10.66
CA SER A 113 -5.57 11.34 -11.83
C SER A 113 -4.31 12.21 -11.72
N VAL A 114 -4.01 12.72 -10.53
CA VAL A 114 -2.82 13.52 -10.28
C VAL A 114 -1.55 12.66 -10.38
N LEU A 115 -1.51 11.48 -9.76
CA LEU A 115 -0.39 10.54 -9.85
C LEU A 115 -0.06 10.19 -11.31
N LYS A 116 -1.07 9.88 -12.13
CA LYS A 116 -0.89 9.62 -13.56
C LYS A 116 -0.36 10.83 -14.31
N MET A 117 -0.84 12.03 -13.99
CA MET A 117 -0.33 13.29 -14.58
C MET A 117 1.17 13.49 -14.29
N PHE A 118 1.66 13.03 -13.13
CA PHE A 118 3.08 13.08 -12.76
C PHE A 118 3.88 11.83 -13.17
N GLY A 119 3.31 10.92 -13.98
CA GLY A 119 4.05 9.78 -14.54
C GLY A 119 4.14 8.54 -13.64
N TYR A 120 3.37 8.48 -12.55
CA TYR A 120 3.34 7.28 -11.70
C TYR A 120 2.57 6.14 -12.36
N ASN A 121 3.07 4.92 -12.19
CA ASN A 121 2.37 3.70 -12.57
C ASN A 121 1.45 3.24 -11.43
N THR A 122 0.13 3.39 -11.60
CA THR A 122 -0.85 3.03 -10.58
C THR A 122 -1.24 1.55 -10.66
N LEU A 123 -1.13 0.79 -9.57
CA LEU A 123 -1.37 -0.66 -9.51
C LEU A 123 -2.80 -1.04 -9.05
N GLU A 124 -3.37 -2.09 -9.65
CA GLU A 124 -4.67 -2.71 -9.33
C GLU A 124 -4.51 -4.16 -8.82
N PRO A 125 -5.38 -4.76 -7.99
CA PRO A 125 -6.80 -4.49 -7.80
C PRO A 125 -7.01 -3.35 -6.83
N PHE A 126 -7.69 -2.33 -7.35
CA PHE A 126 -8.11 -1.18 -6.57
C PHE A 126 -9.63 -1.21 -6.37
N PRO A 127 -10.13 -1.27 -5.13
CA PRO A 127 -9.45 -1.55 -3.87
C PRO A 127 -9.44 -3.05 -3.49
N ILE A 128 -8.48 -3.46 -2.66
CA ILE A 128 -8.57 -4.68 -1.88
C ILE A 128 -9.39 -4.35 -0.62
N TYR A 129 -10.62 -4.87 -0.56
CA TYR A 129 -11.55 -4.58 0.54
C TYR A 129 -11.15 -5.26 1.85
N SER A 130 -10.27 -6.26 1.82
CA SER A 130 -9.82 -7.00 2.99
C SER A 130 -8.42 -7.57 2.77
N PHE A 131 -7.56 -7.50 3.78
CA PHE A 131 -6.28 -8.22 3.78
C PHE A 131 -6.45 -9.73 3.58
N GLU A 132 -7.63 -10.28 3.88
CA GLU A 132 -7.97 -11.67 3.64
C GLU A 132 -7.73 -12.08 2.19
N SER A 133 -8.01 -11.24 1.18
CA SER A 133 -7.74 -11.65 -0.21
C SER A 133 -6.26 -11.69 -0.58
N LEU A 134 -5.40 -10.96 0.16
CA LEU A 134 -3.95 -11.05 0.00
C LEU A 134 -3.39 -12.28 0.74
N ILE A 135 -4.03 -12.66 1.84
CA ILE A 135 -3.58 -13.74 2.71
C ILE A 135 -4.14 -15.11 2.26
N MET A 136 -5.39 -15.20 1.83
CA MET A 136 -6.02 -16.44 1.35
C MET A 136 -5.43 -16.95 0.03
N GLU A 137 -4.73 -16.12 -0.75
CA GLU A 137 -3.89 -16.61 -1.85
C GLU A 137 -2.66 -17.43 -1.35
N GLU A 138 -2.47 -17.60 -0.04
CA GLU A 138 -1.49 -18.51 0.57
C GLU A 138 -1.98 -19.96 0.67
N GLU A 139 -3.23 -20.19 1.06
CA GLU A 139 -3.73 -21.55 1.38
C GLU A 139 -3.93 -22.44 0.16
N ASP A 140 -4.25 -21.88 -1.02
CA ASP A 140 -4.44 -22.66 -2.26
C ASP A 140 -3.13 -22.97 -3.01
N SER A 141 -1.97 -22.76 -2.38
CA SER A 141 -0.65 -22.96 -3.01
C SER A 141 0.24 -24.03 -2.36
N GLU A 142 -0.31 -24.87 -1.49
CA GLU A 142 0.34 -26.10 -0.98
C GLU A 142 -0.02 -27.35 -1.79
#